data_AF-A0A0K2ZW23-F1
#
_entry.id   AF-A0A0K2ZW23-F1
#
_cell.length_a   1.000
_cell.length_b   1.000
_cell.length_c   1.000
_cell.angle_alpha   90.00
_cell.angle_beta   90.00
_cell.angle_gamma   90.00
#
_symmetry.space_group_name_H-M   'P 1'
#
loop_
_entity.id
_entity.type
_entity.pdbx_description
1 polymer ?
#
loop_
_entity_poly.entity_id
_entity_poly.type
_entity_poly.pdbx_seq_one_letter_code
_entity_poly.pdbx_strand_id
1 'polypeptide(L)'
;MSDSGLLQYPRPAGKADLLKERGLSILLKSLSRLHADIVTSTSAAVVPTRSRVQKTHPAYRLTKLGATIRGCCNLFLNQGNDQPDWVNDYADHLFSPVITVMLRAMKRWAADISFGLVEGNFTPIDERDAAALRGIQRLVTFVRRVSGTRKFKFAWHDYTRQANENFRSARKYVQHLFTSRTTRLLVLRVDLYLRPGNQACGFTQEADRHAARLQRLLRDGGIVPGFLGSISKRENGIHRGMHWHCMFFLNGHRHDSANFYSQAIGEAWVKLVGGDRASYFNCYSRRHEYKFNGLGIVNIDDIGKLIGIRAALHYMTKRDCVLKATSGKQQDFRRSKQRAAGPSGGAPRKVADSLCEVKRALSGTRSPYPAWLSA
;
A
#
# COMPACT_ATOMS: atom_id res chain seq x y z
N MET A 1 6.04 29.44 -30.82
CA MET A 1 6.14 28.03 -31.23
C MET A 1 7.61 27.70 -31.40
N SER A 2 8.07 26.58 -30.88
CA SER A 2 9.35 25.98 -31.27
C SER A 2 9.04 24.69 -32.03
N ASP A 3 9.79 24.44 -33.11
CA ASP A 3 9.50 23.52 -34.23
C ASP A 3 9.47 22.01 -33.93
N SER A 4 9.08 21.60 -32.74
CA SER A 4 8.85 20.18 -32.40
C SER A 4 7.42 19.83 -32.02
N GLY A 5 6.51 20.81 -31.93
CA GLY A 5 5.07 20.54 -31.74
C GLY A 5 4.73 19.74 -30.47
N LEU A 6 5.66 19.58 -29.52
CA LEU A 6 5.44 18.86 -28.28
C LEU A 6 4.93 19.81 -27.20
N LEU A 7 3.74 19.54 -26.67
CA LEU A 7 3.27 20.12 -25.42
C LEU A 7 4.28 19.75 -24.32
N GLN A 8 4.98 20.75 -23.79
CA GLN A 8 5.76 20.63 -22.56
C GLN A 8 4.77 20.43 -21.41
N TYR A 9 4.81 19.30 -20.69
CA TYR A 9 4.09 19.21 -19.44
C TYR A 9 4.81 20.08 -18.42
N PRO A 10 4.06 20.77 -17.56
CA PRO A 10 4.65 21.49 -16.46
C PRO A 10 5.38 20.51 -15.54
N ARG A 11 6.58 20.88 -15.08
CA ARG A 11 7.22 20.25 -13.92
C ARG A 11 6.20 20.23 -12.77
N PRO A 12 6.15 19.19 -11.91
CA PRO A 12 5.26 19.17 -10.76
C PRO A 12 5.51 20.42 -9.93
N ALA A 13 4.49 21.28 -9.86
CA ALA A 13 4.57 22.58 -9.24
C ALA A 13 4.39 22.43 -7.73
N GLY A 14 5.51 22.17 -7.03
CA GLY A 14 5.61 22.35 -5.59
C GLY A 14 4.86 21.34 -4.71
N LYS A 15 4.83 21.63 -3.40
CA LYS A 15 4.32 20.76 -2.32
C LYS A 15 2.85 20.31 -2.46
N ALA A 16 2.08 20.89 -3.39
CA ALA A 16 0.65 20.65 -3.58
C ALA A 16 0.32 19.23 -4.09
N ASP A 17 1.12 18.68 -5.02
CA ASP A 17 0.85 17.35 -5.59
C ASP A 17 1.14 16.20 -4.60
N LEU A 18 2.14 16.39 -3.73
CA LEU A 18 2.43 15.47 -2.61
C LEU A 18 1.34 15.49 -1.54
N LEU A 19 0.63 16.62 -1.37
CA LEU A 19 -0.50 16.75 -0.44
C LEU A 19 -1.74 16.01 -0.96
N LYS A 20 -1.99 16.03 -2.27
CA LYS A 20 -3.11 15.29 -2.91
C LYS A 20 -3.01 13.78 -2.70
N GLU A 21 -1.84 13.18 -2.82
CA GLU A 21 -1.65 11.75 -2.52
C GLU A 21 -1.79 11.39 -1.05
N ARG A 22 -1.34 12.27 -0.15
CA ARG A 22 -1.56 12.09 1.28
C ARG A 22 -3.05 12.12 1.58
N GLY A 23 -3.78 13.08 1.01
CA GLY A 23 -5.24 13.19 1.10
C GLY A 23 -5.95 11.92 0.64
N LEU A 24 -5.62 11.43 -0.56
CA LEU A 24 -6.20 10.20 -1.11
C LEU A 24 -5.85 8.98 -0.25
N SER A 25 -4.58 8.82 0.15
CA SER A 25 -4.17 7.69 1.00
C SER A 25 -4.92 7.69 2.33
N ILE A 26 -5.14 8.87 2.92
CA ILE A 26 -5.93 9.05 4.15
C ILE A 26 -7.39 8.68 3.89
N LEU A 27 -7.99 9.14 2.78
CA LEU A 27 -9.35 8.80 2.39
C LEU A 27 -9.51 7.28 2.25
N LEU A 28 -8.68 6.62 1.44
CA LEU A 28 -8.79 5.17 1.19
C LEU A 28 -8.63 4.35 2.48
N LYS A 29 -7.72 4.74 3.37
CA LYS A 29 -7.58 4.11 4.71
C LYS A 29 -8.82 4.34 5.58
N SER A 30 -9.44 5.51 5.49
CA SER A 30 -10.63 5.85 6.27
C SER A 30 -11.86 5.12 5.74
N LEU A 31 -12.04 5.04 4.41
CA LEU A 31 -13.10 4.25 3.79
C LEU A 31 -12.98 2.76 4.08
N SER A 32 -11.75 2.21 4.10
CA SER A 32 -11.54 0.79 4.45
C SER A 32 -11.95 0.49 5.89
N ARG A 33 -11.65 1.41 6.83
CA ARG A 33 -12.05 1.28 8.24
C ARG A 33 -13.56 1.42 8.40
N LEU A 34 -14.14 2.44 7.77
CA LEU A 34 -15.59 2.66 7.81
C LEU A 34 -16.38 1.49 7.22
N HIS A 35 -15.88 0.86 6.15
CA HIS A 35 -16.49 -0.36 5.61
C HIS A 35 -16.57 -1.47 6.67
N ALA A 36 -15.46 -1.73 7.37
CA ALA A 36 -15.42 -2.73 8.43
C ALA A 36 -16.43 -2.39 9.52
N ASP A 37 -16.44 -1.15 10.00
CA ASP A 37 -17.38 -0.68 11.03
C ASP A 37 -18.85 -0.86 10.60
N ILE A 38 -19.21 -0.51 9.36
CA ILE A 38 -20.57 -0.67 8.83
C ILE A 38 -21.00 -2.14 8.78
N VAL A 39 -20.09 -3.04 8.39
CA VAL A 39 -20.38 -4.47 8.22
C VAL A 39 -20.43 -5.21 9.55
N THR A 40 -19.64 -4.80 10.55
CA THR A 40 -19.59 -5.48 11.86
C THR A 40 -20.55 -4.87 12.89
N SER A 41 -20.83 -3.58 12.82
CA SER A 41 -21.71 -2.91 13.78
C SER A 41 -23.18 -3.22 13.49
N THR A 42 -23.96 -3.48 14.54
CA THR A 42 -25.43 -3.52 14.50
C THR A 42 -26.06 -2.16 14.80
N SER A 43 -25.27 -1.17 15.25
CA SER A 43 -25.76 0.15 15.62
C SER A 43 -26.33 0.89 14.41
N ALA A 44 -27.40 1.66 14.64
CA ALA A 44 -27.91 2.61 13.67
C ALA A 44 -26.94 3.79 13.52
N ALA A 45 -26.88 4.40 12.33
CA ALA A 45 -26.08 5.61 12.11
C ALA A 45 -26.74 6.85 12.73
N VAL A 46 -28.06 6.84 12.84
CA VAL A 46 -28.88 7.91 13.40
C VAL A 46 -29.88 7.30 14.38
N VAL A 47 -30.12 7.97 15.51
CA VAL A 47 -31.13 7.56 16.49
C VAL A 47 -32.08 8.71 16.79
N PRO A 48 -33.38 8.43 17.01
CA PRO A 48 -34.32 9.46 17.45
C PRO A 48 -33.95 9.95 18.85
N THR A 49 -34.28 11.21 19.12
CA THR A 49 -34.07 11.88 20.40
C THR A 49 -35.41 12.36 20.95
N ARG A 50 -35.52 12.44 22.28
CA ARG A 50 -36.75 12.91 22.95
C ARG A 50 -36.84 14.44 23.01
N SER A 51 -36.26 15.16 22.04
CA SER A 51 -36.24 16.63 22.07
C SER A 51 -37.67 17.18 22.04
N ARG A 52 -38.00 18.03 23.04
CA ARG A 52 -39.33 18.65 23.23
C ARG A 52 -39.49 20.00 22.53
N VAL A 53 -38.50 20.44 21.76
CA VAL A 53 -38.40 21.85 21.28
C VAL A 53 -39.42 22.18 20.18
N GLN A 54 -39.86 21.21 19.38
CA GLN A 54 -40.97 21.37 18.43
C GLN A 54 -41.81 20.09 18.42
N LYS A 55 -43.09 20.20 18.80
CA LYS A 55 -44.02 19.05 18.89
C LYS A 55 -44.37 18.40 17.53
N THR A 56 -43.88 18.93 16.41
CA THR A 56 -44.34 18.58 15.05
C THR A 56 -43.41 17.64 14.28
N HIS A 57 -42.11 17.59 14.59
CA HIS A 57 -41.14 16.74 13.88
C HIS A 57 -40.22 15.97 14.83
N PRO A 58 -39.96 14.67 14.57
CA PRO A 58 -39.04 13.89 15.40
C PRO A 58 -37.61 14.42 15.26
N ALA A 59 -36.95 14.70 16.38
CA ALA A 59 -35.54 15.08 16.39
C ALA A 59 -34.63 13.85 16.38
N TYR A 60 -33.47 13.96 15.76
CA TYR A 60 -32.50 12.89 15.59
C TYR A 60 -31.11 13.33 16.06
N ARG A 61 -30.23 12.36 16.32
CA ARG A 61 -28.79 12.62 16.52
C ARG A 61 -27.96 11.54 15.84
N LEU A 62 -26.76 11.92 15.42
CA LEU A 62 -25.77 10.98 14.91
C LEU A 62 -25.22 10.10 16.04
N THR A 63 -25.07 8.80 15.77
CA THR A 63 -24.25 7.92 16.62
C THR A 63 -22.78 8.08 16.27
N LYS A 64 -21.88 7.40 17.01
CA LYS A 64 -20.45 7.37 16.66
C LYS A 64 -20.22 6.87 15.23
N LEU A 65 -21.02 5.89 14.78
CA LEU A 65 -20.97 5.41 13.40
C LEU A 65 -21.44 6.50 12.43
N GLY A 66 -22.55 7.17 12.72
CA GLY A 66 -23.06 8.27 11.89
C GLY A 66 -22.08 9.44 11.74
N ALA A 67 -21.45 9.84 12.85
CA ALA A 67 -20.41 10.88 12.84
C ALA A 67 -19.20 10.46 11.99
N THR A 68 -18.76 9.21 12.09
CA THR A 68 -17.67 8.66 11.27
C THR A 68 -18.04 8.63 9.78
N ILE A 69 -19.28 8.26 9.45
CA ILE A 69 -19.80 8.29 8.07
C ILE A 69 -19.73 9.70 7.52
N ARG A 70 -20.32 10.68 8.23
CA ARG A 70 -20.31 12.10 7.84
C ARG A 70 -18.89 12.62 7.65
N GLY A 71 -17.98 12.31 8.57
CA GLY A 71 -16.57 12.68 8.46
C GLY A 71 -15.91 12.13 7.20
N CYS A 72 -16.20 10.87 6.83
CA CYS A 72 -15.71 10.29 5.58
C CYS A 72 -16.34 10.92 4.33
N CYS A 73 -17.61 11.33 4.39
CA CYS A 73 -18.27 12.07 3.31
C CYS A 73 -17.62 13.43 3.09
N ASN A 74 -17.34 14.18 4.17
CA ASN A 74 -16.61 15.45 4.09
C ASN A 74 -15.20 15.24 3.51
N LEU A 75 -14.46 14.24 4.00
CA LEU A 75 -13.13 13.90 3.46
C LEU A 75 -13.17 13.57 1.97
N PHE A 76 -14.22 12.88 1.52
CA PHE A 76 -14.42 12.51 0.12
C PHE A 76 -14.74 13.73 -0.75
N LEU A 77 -15.64 14.61 -0.32
CA LEU A 77 -16.00 15.83 -1.07
C LEU A 77 -14.85 16.84 -1.12
N ASN A 78 -14.04 16.90 -0.07
CA ASN A 78 -12.88 17.78 0.00
C ASN A 78 -11.65 17.23 -0.73
N GLN A 79 -11.77 16.10 -1.44
CA GLN A 79 -10.73 15.67 -2.37
C GLN A 79 -10.78 16.56 -3.63
N GLY A 80 -9.96 17.60 -3.64
CA GLY A 80 -9.76 18.46 -4.82
C GLY A 80 -10.40 19.83 -4.64
N ASN A 81 -9.62 20.79 -4.13
CA ASN A 81 -9.87 22.19 -4.50
C ASN A 81 -9.36 22.36 -5.93
N ASP A 82 -10.29 22.70 -6.82
CA ASP A 82 -10.15 23.55 -8.02
C ASP A 82 -10.83 23.01 -9.28
N GLN A 83 -10.96 21.70 -9.50
CA GLN A 83 -11.87 21.09 -10.51
C GLN A 83 -12.23 19.64 -10.12
N PRO A 84 -13.53 19.27 -10.02
CA PRO A 84 -13.96 17.99 -9.45
C PRO A 84 -13.96 16.85 -10.48
N ASP A 85 -12.85 16.66 -11.20
CA ASP A 85 -12.72 15.59 -12.20
C ASP A 85 -11.97 14.36 -11.67
N TRP A 86 -11.88 14.22 -10.34
CA TRP A 86 -11.25 13.07 -9.70
C TRP A 86 -11.83 11.74 -10.22
N VAL A 87 -13.14 11.69 -10.53
CA VAL A 87 -13.78 10.51 -11.16
C VAL A 87 -13.10 10.10 -12.47
N ASN A 88 -12.62 11.07 -13.27
CA ASN A 88 -11.85 10.83 -14.49
C ASN A 88 -10.42 10.40 -14.17
N ASP A 89 -9.78 10.99 -13.15
CA ASP A 89 -8.46 10.56 -12.66
C ASP A 89 -8.45 9.09 -12.20
N TYR A 90 -9.59 8.55 -11.76
CA TYR A 90 -9.73 7.17 -11.32
C TYR A 90 -10.41 6.22 -12.32
N ALA A 91 -10.81 6.69 -13.51
CA ALA A 91 -11.58 5.87 -14.45
C ALA A 91 -10.85 4.57 -14.83
N ASP A 92 -9.52 4.62 -14.91
CA ASP A 92 -8.67 3.49 -15.27
C ASP A 92 -8.13 2.70 -14.05
N HIS A 93 -8.54 3.05 -12.83
CA HIS A 93 -7.98 2.51 -11.60
C HIS A 93 -8.78 1.33 -11.04
N LEU A 94 -8.11 0.19 -10.88
CA LEU A 94 -8.65 -0.97 -10.16
C LEU A 94 -8.44 -0.83 -8.65
N PHE A 95 -9.52 -0.49 -7.94
CA PHE A 95 -9.54 -0.47 -6.49
C PHE A 95 -9.83 -1.85 -5.88
N SER A 96 -9.51 -2.01 -4.59
CA SER A 96 -9.98 -3.17 -3.84
C SER A 96 -11.53 -3.26 -3.88
N PRO A 97 -12.12 -4.46 -3.73
CA PRO A 97 -13.57 -4.61 -3.68
C PRO A 97 -14.22 -3.71 -2.62
N VAL A 98 -13.59 -3.60 -1.45
CA VAL A 98 -14.02 -2.73 -0.34
C VAL A 98 -14.06 -1.27 -0.78
N ILE A 99 -12.95 -0.74 -1.30
CA ILE A 99 -12.88 0.66 -1.73
C ILE A 99 -13.87 0.93 -2.86
N THR A 100 -14.02 0.00 -3.81
CA THR A 100 -14.97 0.12 -4.92
C THR A 100 -16.40 0.29 -4.41
N VAL A 101 -16.81 -0.50 -3.42
CA VAL A 101 -18.14 -0.37 -2.80
C VAL A 101 -18.28 0.97 -2.08
N MET A 102 -17.26 1.38 -1.32
CA MET A 102 -17.30 2.63 -0.57
C MET A 102 -17.35 3.85 -1.49
N LEU A 103 -16.52 3.92 -2.53
CA LEU A 103 -16.55 5.02 -3.50
C LEU A 103 -17.89 5.13 -4.23
N ARG A 104 -18.51 3.99 -4.58
CA ARG A 104 -19.87 3.98 -5.16
C ARG A 104 -20.92 4.51 -4.18
N ALA A 105 -20.76 4.22 -2.89
CA ALA A 105 -21.65 4.72 -1.86
C ALA A 105 -21.46 6.24 -1.65
N MET A 106 -20.21 6.69 -1.57
CA MET A 106 -19.88 8.11 -1.41
C MET A 106 -20.37 8.93 -2.60
N LYS A 107 -20.15 8.47 -3.85
CA LYS A 107 -20.64 9.15 -5.06
C LYS A 107 -22.16 9.37 -5.06
N ARG A 108 -22.93 8.53 -4.37
CA ARG A 108 -24.40 8.58 -4.37
C ARG A 108 -24.99 9.43 -3.25
N TRP A 109 -24.33 9.48 -2.09
CA TRP A 109 -24.96 10.03 -0.87
C TRP A 109 -24.07 10.99 -0.07
N ALA A 110 -22.79 11.16 -0.43
CA ALA A 110 -21.89 12.00 0.36
C ALA A 110 -22.33 13.47 0.41
N ALA A 111 -22.82 14.02 -0.71
CA ALA A 111 -23.32 15.39 -0.78
C ALA A 111 -24.48 15.60 0.20
N ASP A 112 -25.56 14.84 0.05
CA ASP A 112 -26.75 14.93 0.92
C ASP A 112 -26.39 14.81 2.41
N ILE A 113 -25.54 13.83 2.75
CA ILE A 113 -25.12 13.56 4.14
C ILE A 113 -24.28 14.71 4.70
N SER A 114 -23.38 15.29 3.90
CA SER A 114 -22.44 16.32 4.36
C SER A 114 -23.14 17.66 4.57
N PHE A 115 -24.06 18.02 3.67
CA PHE A 115 -24.78 19.29 3.71
C PHE A 115 -25.96 19.28 4.68
N GLY A 116 -26.69 18.17 4.80
CA GLY A 116 -27.93 18.12 5.59
C GLY A 116 -27.80 17.54 7.02
N LEU A 117 -26.66 16.96 7.41
CA LEU A 117 -26.46 16.48 8.79
C LEU A 117 -25.46 17.36 9.54
N VAL A 118 -25.83 17.75 10.76
CA VAL A 118 -24.99 18.50 11.70
C VAL A 118 -24.62 17.65 12.91
N GLU A 119 -23.57 18.06 13.63
CA GLU A 119 -23.24 17.45 14.92
C GLU A 119 -24.26 17.88 15.99
N GLY A 120 -24.62 16.95 16.87
CA GLY A 120 -25.65 17.17 17.90
C GLY A 120 -27.04 16.72 17.47
N ASN A 121 -28.06 17.30 18.10
CA ASN A 121 -29.46 17.03 17.81
C ASN A 121 -29.91 17.89 16.63
N PHE A 122 -30.63 17.30 15.67
CA PHE A 122 -31.19 18.02 14.52
C PHE A 122 -32.62 17.54 14.25
N THR A 123 -33.44 18.44 13.73
CA THR A 123 -34.82 18.16 13.35
C THR A 123 -34.94 18.36 11.85
N PRO A 124 -35.37 17.35 11.08
CA PRO A 124 -35.54 17.51 9.65
C PRO A 124 -36.75 18.39 9.37
N ILE A 125 -36.50 19.64 8.98
CA ILE A 125 -37.53 20.65 8.75
C ILE A 125 -37.81 20.85 7.26
N ASP A 126 -36.86 20.49 6.39
CA ASP A 126 -37.02 20.57 4.93
C ASP A 126 -36.69 19.24 4.21
N GLU A 127 -36.91 19.23 2.89
CA GLU A 127 -36.65 18.06 2.04
C GLU A 127 -35.15 17.72 1.94
N ARG A 128 -34.25 18.69 2.17
CA ARG A 128 -32.80 18.45 2.19
C ARG A 128 -32.40 17.67 3.43
N ASP A 129 -32.94 18.03 4.59
CA ASP A 129 -32.71 17.30 5.84
C ASP A 129 -33.28 15.87 5.75
N ALA A 130 -34.47 15.74 5.17
CA ALA A 130 -35.09 14.45 4.92
C ALA A 130 -34.27 13.60 3.93
N ALA A 131 -33.71 14.22 2.88
CA ALA A 131 -32.81 13.56 1.94
C ALA A 131 -31.52 13.09 2.61
N ALA A 132 -30.94 13.87 3.53
CA ALA A 132 -29.74 13.51 4.26
C ALA A 132 -29.95 12.30 5.19
N LEU A 133 -31.08 12.26 5.90
CA LEU A 133 -31.52 11.12 6.71
C LEU A 133 -31.70 9.85 5.86
N ARG A 134 -32.38 9.96 4.72
CA ARG A 134 -32.53 8.84 3.78
C ARG A 134 -31.18 8.43 3.19
N GLY A 135 -30.31 9.38 2.91
CA GLY A 135 -28.97 9.19 2.34
C GLY A 135 -28.08 8.34 3.25
N ILE A 136 -27.97 8.68 4.53
CA ILE A 136 -27.14 7.92 5.47
C ILE A 136 -27.67 6.50 5.70
N GLN A 137 -28.99 6.31 5.77
CA GLN A 137 -29.59 4.98 5.89
C GLN A 137 -29.40 4.13 4.63
N ARG A 138 -29.55 4.75 3.44
CA ARG A 138 -29.30 4.10 2.15
C ARG A 138 -27.84 3.72 1.97
N LEU A 139 -26.91 4.55 2.42
CA LEU A 139 -25.47 4.27 2.41
C LEU A 139 -25.16 3.01 3.23
N VAL A 140 -25.60 2.95 4.48
CA VAL A 140 -25.36 1.80 5.37
C VAL A 140 -25.98 0.53 4.79
N THR A 141 -27.25 0.61 4.36
CA THR A 141 -27.97 -0.52 3.76
C THR A 141 -27.29 -1.02 2.50
N PHE A 142 -26.86 -0.11 1.62
CA PHE A 142 -26.15 -0.44 0.39
C PHE A 142 -24.84 -1.17 0.68
N VAL A 143 -24.00 -0.63 1.57
CA VAL A 143 -22.70 -1.22 1.92
C VAL A 143 -22.90 -2.61 2.51
N ARG A 144 -23.82 -2.79 3.48
CA ARG A 144 -24.13 -4.11 4.06
C ARG A 144 -24.63 -5.09 3.01
N ARG A 145 -25.61 -4.68 2.20
CA ARG A 145 -26.21 -5.53 1.15
C ARG A 145 -25.16 -5.99 0.14
N VAL A 146 -24.38 -5.07 -0.42
CA VAL A 146 -23.36 -5.41 -1.43
C VAL A 146 -22.28 -6.29 -0.82
N SER A 147 -21.83 -5.99 0.40
CA SER A 147 -20.81 -6.78 1.10
C SER A 147 -21.29 -8.18 1.47
N GLY A 148 -22.60 -8.36 1.66
CA GLY A 148 -23.23 -9.66 1.88
C GLY A 148 -23.30 -10.55 0.64
N THR A 149 -23.21 -9.98 -0.56
CA THR A 149 -23.35 -10.74 -1.81
C THR A 149 -22.23 -11.76 -2.01
N ARG A 150 -22.57 -12.90 -2.60
CA ARG A 150 -21.60 -13.94 -2.99
C ARG A 150 -20.53 -13.38 -3.94
N LYS A 151 -20.93 -12.52 -4.89
CA LYS A 151 -20.02 -11.81 -5.82
C LYS A 151 -18.96 -11.00 -5.09
N PHE A 152 -19.36 -10.19 -4.10
CA PHE A 152 -18.42 -9.40 -3.31
C PHE A 152 -17.50 -10.29 -2.48
N LYS A 153 -18.05 -11.29 -1.77
CA LYS A 153 -17.28 -12.21 -0.92
C LYS A 153 -16.20 -12.94 -1.73
N PHE A 154 -16.52 -13.41 -2.94
CA PHE A 154 -15.53 -14.02 -3.83
C PHE A 154 -14.47 -13.03 -4.30
N ALA A 155 -14.87 -11.83 -4.74
CA ALA A 155 -13.90 -10.81 -5.16
C ALA A 155 -12.96 -10.41 -4.02
N TRP A 156 -13.49 -10.28 -2.79
CA TRP A 156 -12.70 -10.00 -1.59
C TRP A 156 -11.77 -11.15 -1.21
N HIS A 157 -12.27 -12.39 -1.28
CA HIS A 157 -11.47 -13.58 -1.04
C HIS A 157 -10.30 -13.68 -2.04
N ASP A 158 -10.56 -13.50 -3.34
CA ASP A 158 -9.49 -13.54 -4.35
C ASP A 158 -8.46 -12.42 -4.15
N TYR A 159 -8.94 -11.20 -3.87
CA TYR A 159 -8.09 -10.04 -3.56
C TYR A 159 -7.15 -10.31 -2.38
N THR A 160 -7.67 -10.90 -1.30
CA THR A 160 -6.89 -11.20 -0.08
C THR A 160 -6.02 -12.44 -0.23
N ARG A 161 -6.48 -13.47 -0.94
CA ARG A 161 -5.74 -14.69 -1.24
C ARG A 161 -4.42 -14.40 -1.94
N GLN A 162 -4.42 -13.54 -2.96
CA GLN A 162 -3.18 -13.21 -3.67
C GLN A 162 -2.15 -12.52 -2.76
N ALA A 163 -2.59 -11.61 -1.89
CA ALA A 163 -1.72 -10.97 -0.90
C ALA A 163 -1.14 -11.99 0.09
N ASN A 164 -1.97 -12.95 0.53
CA ASN A 164 -1.56 -14.04 1.42
C ASN A 164 -0.54 -14.98 0.75
N GLU A 165 -0.75 -15.34 -0.52
CA GLU A 165 0.17 -16.16 -1.31
C GLU A 165 1.51 -15.45 -1.54
N ASN A 166 1.49 -14.18 -1.90
CA ASN A 166 2.70 -13.36 -2.06
C ASN A 166 3.48 -13.27 -0.74
N PHE A 167 2.81 -13.03 0.38
CA PHE A 167 3.43 -13.00 1.71
C PHE A 167 4.02 -14.34 2.13
N ARG A 168 3.31 -15.45 1.87
CA ARG A 168 3.82 -16.81 2.11
C ARG A 168 5.06 -17.09 1.27
N SER A 169 5.02 -16.74 -0.03
CA SER A 169 6.15 -16.92 -0.95
C SER A 169 7.37 -16.10 -0.54
N ALA A 170 7.15 -14.84 -0.13
CA ALA A 170 8.20 -13.93 0.31
C ALA A 170 8.93 -14.44 1.57
N ARG A 171 8.18 -14.89 2.58
CA ARG A 171 8.76 -15.42 3.82
C ARG A 171 9.56 -16.70 3.59
N LYS A 172 9.00 -17.64 2.81
CA LYS A 172 9.72 -18.85 2.41
C LYS A 172 11.00 -18.53 1.65
N TYR A 173 10.98 -17.49 0.82
CA TYR A 173 12.17 -17.04 0.11
C TYR A 173 13.24 -16.49 1.06
N VAL A 174 12.89 -15.63 2.02
CA VAL A 174 13.84 -15.13 3.03
C VAL A 174 14.37 -16.26 3.92
N GLN A 175 13.51 -17.20 4.35
CA GLN A 175 13.94 -18.39 5.08
C GLN A 175 14.98 -19.18 4.27
N HIS A 176 14.73 -19.39 2.98
CA HIS A 176 15.69 -20.06 2.09
C HIS A 176 17.03 -19.33 1.99
N LEU A 177 17.06 -17.98 2.00
CA LEU A 177 18.31 -17.22 2.02
C LEU A 177 19.13 -17.53 3.28
N PHE A 178 18.50 -17.58 4.46
CA PHE A 178 19.19 -17.98 5.69
C PHE A 178 19.62 -19.46 5.68
N THR A 179 18.79 -20.36 5.13
CA THR A 179 19.08 -21.79 5.10
C THR A 179 20.22 -22.18 4.16
N SER A 180 20.30 -21.53 3.00
CA SER A 180 21.11 -22.01 1.87
C SER A 180 22.27 -21.09 1.48
N ARG A 181 22.34 -19.87 2.05
CA ARG A 181 23.33 -18.87 1.62
C ARG A 181 24.22 -18.37 2.73
N THR A 182 23.65 -17.98 3.86
CA THR A 182 24.39 -17.32 4.94
C THR A 182 23.59 -17.28 6.23
N THR A 183 24.27 -17.34 7.38
CA THR A 183 23.68 -17.10 8.71
C THR A 183 23.51 -15.61 9.02
N ARG A 184 24.03 -14.73 8.16
CA ARG A 184 24.00 -13.28 8.31
C ARG A 184 23.65 -12.61 6.99
N LEU A 185 22.50 -11.93 6.94
CA LEU A 185 22.09 -11.14 5.78
C LEU A 185 22.38 -9.66 6.03
N LEU A 186 22.78 -8.95 4.98
CA LEU A 186 22.64 -7.50 4.92
C LEU A 186 21.36 -7.20 4.14
N VAL A 187 20.35 -6.68 4.84
CA VAL A 187 19.02 -6.40 4.30
C VAL A 187 18.90 -4.91 3.97
N LEU A 188 18.60 -4.62 2.71
CA LEU A 188 18.42 -3.27 2.18
C LEU A 188 16.99 -3.07 1.75
N ARG A 189 16.48 -1.85 1.89
CA ARG A 189 15.23 -1.44 1.25
C ARG A 189 15.45 -0.12 0.51
N VAL A 190 15.18 -0.14 -0.78
CA VAL A 190 15.26 1.04 -1.65
C VAL A 190 13.96 1.13 -2.42
N ASP A 191 13.32 2.29 -2.33
CA ASP A 191 12.16 2.60 -3.15
C ASP A 191 12.65 3.33 -4.41
N LEU A 192 12.36 2.78 -5.58
CA LEU A 192 12.81 3.28 -6.89
C LEU A 192 11.65 3.98 -7.58
N TYR A 193 11.87 5.17 -8.10
CA TYR A 193 10.84 5.99 -8.74
C TYR A 193 11.22 6.29 -10.17
N LEU A 194 10.22 6.20 -11.04
CA LEU A 194 10.27 6.71 -12.40
C LEU A 194 9.29 7.89 -12.45
N ARG A 195 9.81 9.08 -12.74
CA ARG A 195 8.96 10.27 -12.84
C ARG A 195 8.08 10.12 -14.07
N PRO A 196 6.76 10.34 -13.97
CA PRO A 196 5.92 10.44 -15.14
C PRO A 196 6.38 11.66 -15.94
N GLY A 197 6.99 11.45 -17.10
CA GLY A 197 7.09 12.49 -18.11
C GLY A 197 5.73 12.72 -18.77
N ASN A 198 5.71 13.54 -19.82
CA ASN A 198 4.56 13.92 -20.65
C ASN A 198 3.78 12.76 -21.31
N GLN A 199 4.10 11.50 -21.02
CA GLN A 199 3.59 10.33 -21.74
C GLN A 199 3.35 9.17 -20.78
N ALA A 200 2.32 9.28 -19.93
CA ALA A 200 1.98 8.27 -18.92
C ALA A 200 1.76 6.84 -19.48
N CYS A 201 1.43 6.70 -20.76
CA CYS A 201 1.17 5.42 -21.41
C CYS A 201 2.42 4.70 -21.97
N GLY A 202 3.48 5.42 -22.35
CA GLY A 202 4.70 4.84 -22.95
C GLY A 202 5.65 4.21 -21.92
N PHE A 203 5.55 4.60 -20.65
CA PHE A 203 6.52 4.20 -19.64
C PHE A 203 6.39 2.76 -19.17
N THR A 204 5.24 2.08 -19.22
CA THR A 204 5.08 0.77 -18.55
C THR A 204 6.05 -0.31 -19.04
N GLN A 205 6.26 -0.42 -20.36
CA GLN A 205 7.18 -1.41 -20.93
C GLN A 205 8.65 -0.99 -20.75
N GLU A 206 8.97 0.29 -20.91
CA GLU A 206 10.32 0.81 -20.70
C GLU A 206 10.75 0.72 -19.22
N ALA A 207 9.84 1.07 -18.31
CA ALA A 207 9.93 0.91 -16.86
C ALA A 207 10.29 -0.53 -16.48
N ASP A 208 9.55 -1.50 -17.03
CA ASP A 208 9.82 -2.92 -16.79
C ASP A 208 11.19 -3.36 -17.34
N ARG A 209 11.63 -2.82 -18.49
CA ARG A 209 12.97 -3.07 -19.05
C ARG A 209 14.06 -2.51 -18.15
N HIS A 210 13.91 -1.28 -17.64
CA HIS A 210 14.87 -0.67 -16.71
C HIS A 210 14.96 -1.47 -15.41
N ALA A 211 13.83 -1.86 -14.82
CA ALA A 211 13.81 -2.70 -13.62
C ALA A 211 14.49 -4.07 -13.89
N ALA A 212 14.25 -4.69 -15.04
CA ALA A 212 14.90 -5.94 -15.43
C ALA A 212 16.42 -5.80 -15.64
N ARG A 213 16.86 -4.68 -16.22
CA ARG A 213 18.29 -4.35 -16.41
C ARG A 213 18.99 -4.12 -15.06
N LEU A 214 18.39 -3.36 -14.13
CA LEU A 214 18.93 -3.19 -12.78
C LEU A 214 19.10 -4.54 -12.07
N GLN A 215 18.07 -5.39 -12.16
CA GLN A 215 18.11 -6.75 -11.60
C GLN A 215 19.19 -7.62 -12.25
N ARG A 216 19.51 -7.41 -13.53
CA ARG A 216 20.62 -8.10 -14.21
C ARG A 216 21.98 -7.62 -13.68
N LEU A 217 22.20 -6.30 -13.63
CA LEU A 217 23.43 -5.71 -13.10
C LEU A 217 23.73 -6.18 -11.66
N LEU A 218 22.70 -6.26 -10.81
CA LEU A 218 22.83 -6.81 -9.47
C LEU A 218 23.26 -8.28 -9.47
N ARG A 219 22.63 -9.13 -10.29
CA ARG A 219 22.95 -10.56 -10.37
C ARG A 219 24.35 -10.82 -10.90
N ASP A 220 24.78 -10.00 -11.85
CA ASP A 220 26.08 -10.13 -12.51
C ASP A 220 27.20 -9.48 -11.68
N GLY A 221 26.87 -8.86 -10.54
CA GLY A 221 27.83 -8.24 -9.63
C GLY A 221 28.31 -6.85 -10.08
N GLY A 222 27.70 -6.27 -11.12
CA GLY A 222 28.10 -4.97 -11.70
C GLY A 222 27.77 -3.74 -10.85
N ILE A 223 27.02 -3.90 -9.75
CA ILE A 223 26.75 -2.84 -8.76
C ILE A 223 27.35 -3.22 -7.40
N VAL A 224 27.08 -4.45 -6.95
CA VAL A 224 27.63 -4.99 -5.72
C VAL A 224 27.88 -6.49 -5.89
N PRO A 225 29.08 -6.99 -5.57
CA PRO A 225 29.35 -8.42 -5.63
C PRO A 225 28.55 -9.17 -4.56
N GLY A 226 28.37 -10.48 -4.72
CA GLY A 226 27.74 -11.30 -3.67
C GLY A 226 26.25 -11.03 -3.44
N PHE A 227 25.54 -10.48 -4.44
CA PHE A 227 24.09 -10.32 -4.43
C PHE A 227 23.37 -11.68 -4.27
N LEU A 228 22.56 -11.82 -3.22
CA LEU A 228 21.83 -13.06 -2.92
C LEU A 228 20.44 -13.08 -3.55
N GLY A 229 19.83 -11.91 -3.70
CA GLY A 229 18.58 -11.73 -4.41
C GLY A 229 17.74 -10.57 -3.88
N SER A 230 16.49 -10.50 -4.35
CA SER A 230 15.58 -9.42 -4.00
C SER A 230 14.12 -9.85 -3.99
N ILE A 231 13.31 -9.05 -3.34
CA ILE A 231 11.85 -9.01 -3.48
C ILE A 231 11.49 -7.60 -3.95
N SER A 232 10.61 -7.48 -4.94
CA SER A 232 10.17 -6.19 -5.46
C SER A 232 8.66 -6.18 -5.66
N LYS A 233 8.00 -5.08 -5.30
CA LYS A 233 6.62 -4.79 -5.65
C LYS A 233 6.56 -3.53 -6.50
N ARG A 234 5.94 -3.63 -7.67
CA ARG A 234 5.61 -2.51 -8.54
C ARG A 234 4.28 -1.89 -8.12
N GLU A 235 4.24 -0.57 -8.15
CA GLU A 235 3.05 0.27 -7.93
C GLU A 235 3.08 1.40 -8.96
N ASN A 236 1.92 1.94 -9.30
CA ASN A 236 1.84 3.13 -10.15
C ASN A 236 1.05 4.20 -9.42
N GLY A 237 1.69 5.07 -8.65
CA GLY A 237 0.95 6.12 -7.95
C GLY A 237 0.32 7.10 -8.95
N ILE A 238 -0.87 7.61 -8.62
CA ILE A 238 -1.58 8.59 -9.47
C ILE A 238 -0.72 9.82 -9.74
N HIS A 239 0.07 10.28 -8.75
CA HIS A 239 0.95 11.42 -8.90
C HIS A 239 2.44 11.05 -8.85
N ARG A 240 2.86 10.03 -8.08
CA ARG A 240 4.27 9.56 -8.07
C ARG A 240 4.69 8.84 -9.34
N GLY A 241 3.73 8.44 -10.18
CA GLY A 241 3.97 7.55 -11.30
C GLY A 241 4.47 6.17 -10.87
N MET A 242 5.12 5.50 -11.82
CA MET A 242 5.61 4.14 -11.63
C MET A 242 6.73 4.08 -10.59
N HIS A 243 6.59 3.19 -9.62
CA HIS A 243 7.62 2.99 -8.61
C HIS A 243 7.68 1.54 -8.13
N TRP A 244 8.82 1.18 -7.57
CA TRP A 244 9.07 -0.15 -7.01
C TRP A 244 9.55 -0.04 -5.59
N HIS A 245 8.88 -0.75 -4.69
CA HIS A 245 9.41 -1.08 -3.39
C HIS A 245 10.33 -2.29 -3.55
N CYS A 246 11.62 -2.13 -3.31
CA CYS A 246 12.59 -3.22 -3.44
C CYS A 246 13.25 -3.53 -2.10
N MET A 247 13.24 -4.79 -1.70
CA MET A 247 14.12 -5.35 -0.68
C MET A 247 15.22 -6.14 -1.35
N PHE A 248 16.48 -5.81 -1.04
CA PHE A 248 17.66 -6.49 -1.54
C PHE A 248 18.37 -7.22 -0.40
N PHE A 249 18.95 -8.37 -0.71
CA PHE A 249 19.64 -9.23 0.25
C PHE A 249 21.07 -9.47 -0.24
N LEU A 250 22.04 -9.09 0.59
CA LEU A 250 23.46 -9.33 0.38
C LEU A 250 24.01 -10.26 1.46
N ASN A 251 25.18 -10.84 1.22
CA ASN A 251 25.88 -11.63 2.24
C ASN A 251 26.45 -10.69 3.31
N GLY A 252 25.88 -10.72 4.52
CA GLY A 252 26.28 -9.85 5.62
C GLY A 252 27.62 -10.19 6.27
N HIS A 253 28.26 -11.30 5.88
CA HIS A 253 29.67 -11.56 6.23
C HIS A 253 30.66 -10.82 5.33
N ARG A 254 30.22 -10.37 4.15
CA ARG A 254 31.06 -9.66 3.16
C ARG A 254 30.78 -8.17 3.11
N HIS A 255 29.61 -7.75 3.61
CA HIS A 255 29.07 -6.41 3.47
C HIS A 255 28.38 -6.01 4.76
N ASP A 256 28.64 -4.81 5.28
CA ASP A 256 28.09 -4.32 6.56
C ASP A 256 27.36 -2.98 6.45
N SER A 257 27.69 -2.15 5.45
CA SER A 257 27.12 -0.80 5.31
C SER A 257 25.82 -0.78 4.49
N ALA A 258 24.68 -0.96 5.16
CA ALA A 258 23.38 -0.86 4.49
C ALA A 258 23.13 0.51 3.85
N ASN A 259 23.62 1.59 4.46
CA ASN A 259 23.46 2.93 3.90
C ASN A 259 24.18 3.06 2.55
N PHE A 260 25.45 2.66 2.52
CA PHE A 260 26.30 2.73 1.32
C PHE A 260 25.71 1.90 0.17
N TYR A 261 25.37 0.63 0.41
CA TYR A 261 24.84 -0.23 -0.67
C TYR A 261 23.44 0.17 -1.12
N SER A 262 22.61 0.72 -0.23
CA SER A 262 21.31 1.27 -0.64
C SER A 262 21.46 2.49 -1.54
N GLN A 263 22.44 3.36 -1.24
CA GLN A 263 22.79 4.51 -2.08
C GLN A 263 23.35 4.06 -3.43
N ALA A 264 24.32 3.15 -3.46
CA ALA A 264 24.92 2.64 -4.71
C ALA A 264 23.88 2.02 -5.66
N ILE A 265 22.91 1.26 -5.12
CA ILE A 265 21.80 0.70 -5.92
C ILE A 265 20.89 1.81 -6.45
N GLY A 266 20.59 2.82 -5.63
CA GLY A 266 19.77 3.96 -6.03
C GLY A 266 20.42 4.82 -7.11
N GLU A 267 21.72 5.09 -6.99
CA GLU A 267 22.50 5.82 -8.00
C GLU A 267 22.61 5.03 -9.30
N ALA A 268 22.80 3.71 -9.23
CA ALA A 268 22.77 2.85 -10.40
C ALA A 268 21.41 2.89 -11.11
N TRP A 269 20.30 2.96 -10.38
CA TRP A 269 18.96 3.17 -10.95
C TRP A 269 18.85 4.51 -11.69
N VAL A 270 19.28 5.61 -11.06
CA VAL A 270 19.26 6.95 -11.66
C VAL A 270 20.10 7.00 -12.94
N LYS A 271 21.30 6.40 -12.91
CA LYS A 271 22.18 6.31 -14.08
C LYS A 271 21.57 5.46 -15.20
N LEU A 272 20.94 4.33 -14.86
CA LEU A 272 20.36 3.39 -15.83
C LEU A 272 19.17 4.00 -16.59
N VAL A 273 18.35 4.79 -15.90
CA VAL A 273 17.15 5.40 -16.47
C VAL A 273 17.45 6.74 -17.14
N GLY A 274 18.38 7.53 -16.61
CA GLY A 274 18.63 8.91 -17.04
C GLY A 274 18.19 9.89 -15.96
N GLY A 275 19.12 10.76 -15.54
CA GLY A 275 19.12 11.38 -14.21
C GLY A 275 17.89 12.20 -13.82
N ASP A 276 17.27 12.88 -14.77
CA ASP A 276 16.09 13.72 -14.55
C ASP A 276 14.77 12.92 -14.51
N ARG A 277 14.78 11.71 -15.09
CA ARG A 277 13.62 10.80 -15.19
C ARG A 277 13.49 9.83 -14.02
N ALA A 278 14.52 9.69 -13.20
CA ALA A 278 14.54 8.75 -12.07
C ALA A 278 14.91 9.41 -10.75
N SER A 279 14.37 8.85 -9.67
CA SER A 279 14.82 9.14 -8.32
C SER A 279 14.72 7.88 -7.46
N TYR A 280 15.32 7.90 -6.28
CA TYR A 280 15.22 6.80 -5.33
C TYR A 280 15.07 7.33 -3.91
N PHE A 281 14.60 6.47 -3.02
CA PHE A 281 14.58 6.73 -1.59
C PHE A 281 15.26 5.59 -0.84
N ASN A 282 16.34 5.92 -0.14
CA ASN A 282 17.04 4.99 0.75
C ASN A 282 16.28 4.88 2.08
N CYS A 283 15.56 3.78 2.28
CA CYS A 283 14.74 3.58 3.47
C CYS A 283 15.56 3.37 4.76
N TYR A 284 16.88 3.17 4.67
CA TYR A 284 17.75 3.06 5.84
C TYR A 284 17.86 4.37 6.62
N SER A 285 17.67 5.52 5.96
CA SER A 285 17.63 6.85 6.58
C SER A 285 16.54 6.96 7.66
N ARG A 286 15.38 6.35 7.42
CA ARG A 286 14.19 6.35 8.29
C ARG A 286 14.05 5.07 9.13
N ARG A 287 15.13 4.30 9.30
CA ARG A 287 15.08 3.00 9.99
C ARG A 287 14.59 3.06 11.43
N HIS A 288 14.79 4.21 12.09
CA HIS A 288 14.38 4.47 13.46
C HIS A 288 12.86 4.66 13.61
N GLU A 289 12.14 4.92 12.51
CA GLU A 289 10.69 5.07 12.52
C GLU A 289 9.96 3.71 12.49
N TYR A 290 10.68 2.62 12.21
CA TYR A 290 10.10 1.28 12.25
C TYR A 290 10.05 0.77 13.68
N LYS A 291 8.86 0.37 14.15
CA LYS A 291 8.68 -0.32 15.45
C LYS A 291 9.66 -1.49 15.61
N PHE A 292 9.84 -2.26 14.55
CA PHE A 292 10.89 -3.27 14.43
C PHE A 292 11.67 -3.01 13.14
N ASN A 293 12.95 -2.66 13.27
CA ASN A 293 13.81 -2.36 12.12
C ASN A 293 14.35 -3.66 11.51
N GLY A 294 13.91 -4.02 10.31
CA GLY A 294 14.43 -5.20 9.58
C GLY A 294 15.62 -4.92 8.65
N LEU A 295 16.20 -3.72 8.67
CA LEU A 295 17.26 -3.29 7.77
C LEU A 295 18.66 -3.37 8.43
N GLY A 296 19.69 -3.46 7.60
CA GLY A 296 21.07 -3.63 8.07
C GLY A 296 21.45 -5.09 8.24
N ILE A 297 22.44 -5.34 9.10
CA ILE A 297 22.90 -6.69 9.42
C ILE A 297 21.84 -7.42 10.23
N VAL A 298 21.42 -8.60 9.76
CA VAL A 298 20.45 -9.47 10.42
C VAL A 298 21.06 -10.86 10.58
N ASN A 299 21.21 -11.28 11.84
CA ASN A 299 21.63 -12.63 12.19
C ASN A 299 20.39 -13.53 12.38
N ILE A 300 20.62 -14.84 12.35
CA ILE A 300 19.59 -15.88 12.56
C ILE A 300 18.89 -15.83 13.93
N ASP A 301 19.54 -15.23 14.93
CA ASP A 301 19.09 -15.08 16.32
C ASP A 301 18.53 -13.68 16.64
N ASP A 302 18.60 -12.73 15.71
CA ASP A 302 18.10 -11.37 15.89
C ASP A 302 16.59 -11.30 15.67
N ILE A 303 15.83 -11.73 16.69
CA ILE A 303 14.38 -11.83 16.64
C ILE A 303 13.71 -10.48 16.30
N GLY A 304 14.25 -9.37 16.82
CA GLY A 304 13.72 -8.03 16.57
C GLY A 304 13.82 -7.65 15.10
N LYS A 305 14.97 -7.89 14.47
CA LYS A 305 15.13 -7.64 13.04
C LYS A 305 14.36 -8.63 12.17
N LEU A 306 14.23 -9.89 12.57
CA LEU A 306 13.42 -10.88 11.88
C LEU A 306 11.93 -10.50 11.87
N ILE A 307 11.40 -9.98 12.99
CA ILE A 307 10.06 -9.37 13.05
C ILE A 307 9.99 -8.14 12.14
N GLY A 308 11.04 -7.31 12.11
CA GLY A 308 11.13 -6.16 11.21
C GLY A 308 11.06 -6.56 9.73
N ILE A 309 11.76 -7.62 9.32
CA ILE A 309 11.66 -8.18 7.97
C ILE A 309 10.23 -8.64 7.70
N ARG A 310 9.60 -9.38 8.63
CA ARG A 310 8.21 -9.81 8.49
C ARG A 310 7.27 -8.63 8.25
N ALA A 311 7.40 -7.57 9.05
CA ALA A 311 6.58 -6.37 8.92
C ALA A 311 6.79 -5.69 7.55
N ALA A 312 8.03 -5.61 7.07
CA ALA A 312 8.34 -5.11 5.73
C ALA A 312 7.71 -5.98 4.62
N LEU A 313 7.80 -7.32 4.73
CA LEU A 313 7.14 -8.24 3.79
C LEU A 313 5.61 -8.09 3.81
N HIS A 314 5.01 -7.87 4.98
CA HIS A 314 3.57 -7.65 5.11
C HIS A 314 3.15 -6.39 4.36
N TYR A 315 3.91 -5.30 4.51
CA TYR A 315 3.72 -4.06 3.77
C TYR A 315 3.87 -4.29 2.25
N MET A 316 4.98 -4.88 1.82
CA MET A 316 5.29 -5.12 0.40
C MET A 316 4.35 -6.09 -0.32
N THR A 317 3.56 -6.86 0.42
CA THR A 317 2.62 -7.83 -0.16
C THR A 317 1.17 -7.37 -0.05
N LYS A 318 0.95 -6.20 0.58
CA LYS A 318 -0.33 -5.52 0.54
C LYS A 318 -0.63 -5.18 -0.93
N ARG A 319 -1.85 -5.44 -1.38
CA ARG A 319 -2.31 -4.87 -2.64
C ARG A 319 -2.70 -3.43 -2.36
N ASP A 320 -1.94 -2.49 -2.89
CA ASP A 320 -2.33 -1.09 -2.89
C ASP A 320 -3.17 -0.80 -4.13
N CYS A 321 -4.01 0.22 -4.04
CA CYS A 321 -4.77 0.69 -5.18
C CYS A 321 -3.78 1.45 -6.04
N VAL A 322 -3.19 0.79 -7.05
CA VAL A 322 -3.14 1.24 -8.44
C VAL A 322 -2.53 0.10 -9.28
N LEU A 323 -3.22 -0.25 -10.37
CA LEU A 323 -2.65 -0.43 -11.73
C LEU A 323 -3.74 -0.90 -12.69
N LYS A 324 -4.05 -0.08 -13.71
CA LYS A 324 -4.29 -0.60 -15.07
C LYS A 324 -3.94 0.45 -16.12
N ALA A 325 -2.89 0.18 -16.89
CA ALA A 325 -2.69 0.77 -18.21
C ALA A 325 -2.00 -0.28 -19.09
N THR A 326 -2.54 -1.50 -19.14
CA THR A 326 -2.26 -2.51 -20.18
C THR A 326 -3.16 -3.73 -20.01
N SER A 327 -3.55 -4.34 -21.13
CA SER A 327 -4.42 -5.51 -21.26
C SER A 327 -3.71 -6.86 -20.98
N GLY A 328 -2.43 -6.85 -20.59
CA GLY A 328 -1.64 -8.06 -20.35
C GLY A 328 -1.64 -8.56 -18.89
N LYS A 329 -1.27 -9.84 -18.68
CA LYS A 329 -0.98 -10.39 -17.34
C LYS A 329 0.27 -9.69 -16.77
N GLN A 330 0.08 -8.65 -15.96
CA GLN A 330 1.14 -7.94 -15.25
C GLN A 330 1.44 -8.63 -13.90
N GLN A 331 2.69 -9.01 -13.66
CA GLN A 331 3.15 -9.50 -12.36
C GLN A 331 3.79 -8.35 -11.55
N ASP A 332 3.02 -7.78 -10.62
CA ASP A 332 3.43 -6.64 -9.78
C ASP A 332 4.38 -7.05 -8.65
N PHE A 333 4.19 -8.24 -8.09
CA PHE A 333 5.04 -8.77 -7.03
C PHE A 333 6.01 -9.81 -7.58
N ARG A 334 7.32 -9.59 -7.39
CA ARG A 334 8.38 -10.45 -7.89
C ARG A 334 9.39 -10.75 -6.78
N ARG A 335 10.01 -11.91 -6.88
CA ARG A 335 11.19 -12.30 -6.09
C ARG A 335 12.22 -12.94 -7.01
N SER A 336 13.50 -12.86 -6.65
CA SER A 336 14.53 -13.55 -7.42
C SER A 336 14.33 -15.07 -7.36
N LYS A 337 14.80 -15.76 -8.41
CA LYS A 337 14.79 -17.22 -8.44
C LYS A 337 15.70 -17.76 -7.33
N GLN A 338 15.28 -18.86 -6.70
CA GLN A 338 16.16 -19.62 -5.82
C GLN A 338 17.23 -20.26 -6.71
N ARG A 339 18.50 -19.91 -6.51
CA ARG A 339 19.59 -20.64 -7.17
C ARG A 339 19.83 -21.93 -6.35
N ALA A 340 20.40 -22.96 -6.95
CA ALA A 340 20.86 -24.14 -6.20
C ALA A 340 21.87 -23.71 -5.12
N ALA A 341 21.90 -24.44 -4.00
CA ALA A 341 22.91 -24.20 -2.96
C ALA A 341 24.30 -24.34 -3.60
N GLY A 342 25.13 -23.29 -3.49
CA GLY A 342 26.55 -23.42 -3.82
C GLY A 342 27.28 -24.16 -2.70
N PRO A 343 28.57 -24.50 -2.90
CA PRO A 343 29.38 -25.07 -1.81
C PRO A 343 29.31 -24.15 -0.61
N SER A 344 28.99 -24.73 0.55
CA SER A 344 28.82 -24.03 1.82
C SER A 344 30.16 -23.45 2.29
N GLY A 345 30.49 -22.23 1.88
CA GLY A 345 31.68 -21.50 2.30
C GLY A 345 31.59 -20.90 3.71
N GLY A 346 30.86 -21.54 4.63
CA GLY A 346 30.64 -21.06 5.99
C GLY A 346 30.84 -22.17 7.02
N ALA A 347 31.20 -21.78 8.24
CA ALA A 347 31.49 -22.69 9.34
C ALA A 347 30.37 -23.75 9.56
N PRO A 348 30.73 -25.01 9.89
CA PRO A 348 29.76 -26.08 10.10
C PRO A 348 28.72 -25.71 11.17
N ARG A 349 27.44 -26.02 10.89
CA ARG A 349 26.33 -25.76 11.82
C ARG A 349 26.46 -26.68 13.04
N LYS A 350 26.78 -26.11 14.21
CA LYS A 350 26.93 -26.86 15.48
C LYS A 350 25.61 -27.19 16.21
N VAL A 351 24.45 -26.66 15.78
CA VAL A 351 23.19 -26.77 16.56
C VAL A 351 22.04 -27.29 15.69
N ALA A 352 21.31 -28.28 16.23
CA ALA A 352 20.28 -29.07 15.56
C ALA A 352 19.09 -28.27 14.99
N ASP A 353 18.84 -27.02 15.44
CA ASP A 353 17.94 -26.09 14.75
C ASP A 353 18.39 -24.62 14.83
N SER A 354 19.57 -24.32 14.30
CA SER A 354 20.09 -22.93 14.18
C SER A 354 19.15 -21.93 13.46
N LEU A 355 18.04 -22.37 12.87
CA LEU A 355 17.05 -21.53 12.18
C LEU A 355 15.73 -21.40 12.96
N CYS A 356 15.67 -21.86 14.21
CA CYS A 356 14.44 -21.85 15.01
C CYS A 356 13.80 -20.45 15.06
N GLU A 357 14.57 -19.41 15.35
CA GLU A 357 14.07 -18.03 15.44
C GLU A 357 13.66 -17.47 14.07
N VAL A 358 14.41 -17.78 13.01
CA VAL A 358 14.03 -17.42 11.63
C VAL A 358 12.70 -18.06 11.25
N LYS A 359 12.53 -19.35 11.51
CA LYS A 359 11.27 -20.08 11.25
C LYS A 359 10.15 -19.49 12.10
N ARG A 360 10.37 -19.29 13.39
CA ARG A 360 9.41 -18.74 14.34
C ARG A 360 8.90 -17.37 13.93
N ALA A 361 9.79 -16.41 13.65
CA ALA A 361 9.44 -15.05 13.25
C ALA A 361 8.71 -15.00 11.88
N LEU A 362 9.15 -15.82 10.92
CA LEU A 362 8.61 -15.83 9.56
C LEU A 362 7.48 -16.87 9.35
N SER A 363 7.01 -17.56 10.40
CA SER A 363 5.92 -18.54 10.33
C SER A 363 4.51 -17.92 10.40
N GLY A 364 3.46 -18.74 10.26
CA GLY A 364 2.07 -18.33 10.50
C GLY A 364 1.35 -17.65 9.33
N THR A 365 0.19 -17.05 9.62
CA THR A 365 -0.68 -16.35 8.66
C THR A 365 -0.13 -14.98 8.28
N ARG A 366 -0.79 -14.26 7.35
CA ARG A 366 -0.37 -12.91 6.95
C ARG A 366 -0.73 -11.88 8.01
N SER A 367 0.28 -11.34 8.67
CA SER A 367 0.16 -10.29 9.69
C SER A 367 1.47 -9.50 9.77
N PRO A 368 1.44 -8.22 10.20
CA PRO A 368 2.66 -7.45 10.39
C PRO A 368 3.56 -8.07 11.46
N TYR A 369 2.97 -8.62 12.53
CA TYR A 369 3.69 -9.22 13.65
C TYR A 369 3.24 -10.67 13.89
N PRO A 370 4.12 -11.55 14.38
CA PRO A 370 3.74 -12.91 14.77
C PRO A 370 2.66 -12.91 15.84
N ALA A 371 1.80 -13.95 15.86
CA ALA A 371 0.69 -14.03 16.81
C ALA A 371 1.14 -14.01 18.27
N TRP A 372 2.27 -14.64 18.58
CA TRP A 372 2.85 -14.71 19.93
C TRP A 372 3.41 -13.38 20.45
N LEU A 373 3.53 -12.35 19.60
CA LEU A 373 3.97 -11.01 20.02
C LEU A 373 2.78 -10.12 20.45
N SER A 374 1.56 -10.50 20.07
CA SER A 374 0.33 -9.79 20.40
C SER A 374 -0.32 -10.33 21.69
N ALA A 375 0.33 -11.25 22.39
CA ALA A 375 -0.12 -11.89 23.62
C ALA A 375 0.40 -11.15 24.85
#